data_AF-A0AAV4D9Z6-F1
#
_entry.id   AF-A0AAV4D9Z6-F1
#
_cell.length_a   1.000
_cell.length_b   1.000
_cell.length_c   1.000
_cell.angle_alpha   90.00
_cell.angle_beta   90.00
_cell.angle_gamma   90.00
#
_symmetry.space_group_name_H-M   'P 1'
#
loop_
_entity.id
_entity.type
_entity.pdbx_description
1 polymer ?
#
loop_
_entity_poly.entity_id
_entity_poly.type
_entity_poly.pdbx_seq_one_letter_code
_entity_poly.pdbx_strand_id
1 'polypeptide(L)'
;MVERYVEKHQAVTGALCALGKAEMRVSNDEIHLLKTIINVLTPFDLVTLEMSIEKHPSLSKTLSKVRQVNGNSIKRAALVTQRSLSGGDAEKIHRSIKQRDSLRCKFSRSTI
;
A
#
# COMPACT_ATOMS: atom_id res chain seq x y z
N MET A 1 -2.55 13.39 9.16
CA MET A 1 -1.86 13.21 10.48
C MET A 1 -0.55 12.46 10.32
N VAL A 2 -0.56 11.30 9.66
CA VAL A 2 0.64 10.47 9.46
C VAL A 2 1.74 11.17 8.65
N GLU A 3 1.39 11.92 7.60
CA GLU A 3 2.35 12.73 6.82
C GLU A 3 3.12 13.73 7.69
N ARG A 4 2.41 14.51 8.51
CA ARG A 4 3.02 15.47 9.45
C ARG A 4 3.97 14.80 10.44
N TYR A 5 3.65 13.59 10.89
CA TYR A 5 4.54 12.83 11.75
C TYR A 5 5.84 12.46 11.02
N VAL A 6 5.74 11.96 9.79
CA VAL A 6 6.91 11.63 8.95
C VAL A 6 7.78 12.86 8.69
N GLU A 7 7.18 14.01 8.39
CA GLU A 7 7.88 15.28 8.18
C GLU A 7 8.62 15.77 9.42
N LYS A 8 7.99 15.61 10.59
CA LYS A 8 8.54 16.08 11.88
C LYS A 8 9.28 15.00 12.65
N HIS A 9 9.51 13.83 12.04
CA HIS A 9 10.07 12.68 12.72
C HIS A 9 11.37 13.00 13.47
N GLN A 10 12.29 13.74 12.85
CA GLN A 10 13.55 14.13 13.51
C GLN A 10 13.33 15.01 14.74
N ALA A 11 12.40 15.95 14.68
CA ALA A 11 12.08 16.83 15.81
C ALA A 11 11.41 16.04 16.95
N VAL A 12 10.49 15.12 16.63
CA VAL A 12 9.83 14.25 17.61
C VAL A 12 10.86 13.32 18.27
N THR A 13 11.72 12.69 17.47
CA THR A 13 12.79 11.83 17.97
C THR A 13 13.73 12.62 18.88
N GLY A 14 14.16 13.82 18.49
CA GLY A 14 14.99 14.69 19.33
C GLY A 14 14.34 15.06 20.66
N ALA A 15 13.04 15.41 20.64
CA ALA A 15 12.28 15.69 21.86
C ALA A 15 12.18 14.45 22.78
N LEU A 16 11.95 13.26 22.20
CA LEU A 16 11.93 12.00 22.95
C LEU A 16 13.30 11.67 23.54
N CYS A 17 14.41 11.97 22.84
CA CYS A 17 15.76 11.88 23.40
C CYS A 17 15.93 12.78 24.63
N ALA A 18 15.56 14.06 24.51
CA ALA A 18 15.72 15.05 25.56
C ALA A 18 14.90 14.70 26.82
N LEU A 19 13.76 14.03 26.63
CA LEU A 19 12.88 13.57 27.71
C LEU A 19 13.30 12.21 28.31
N GLY A 20 14.39 11.59 27.83
CA GLY A 20 14.84 10.27 28.28
C GLY A 20 13.95 9.11 27.82
N LYS A 21 13.07 9.33 26.83
CA LYS A 21 12.09 8.36 26.30
C LYS A 21 12.53 7.81 24.94
N ALA A 22 13.79 7.38 24.87
CA ALA A 22 14.43 6.93 23.64
C ALA A 22 13.75 5.70 23.02
N GLU A 23 13.19 4.85 23.86
CA GLU A 23 12.49 3.62 23.54
C GLU A 23 11.16 3.84 22.80
N MET A 24 10.58 5.05 22.89
CA MET A 24 9.33 5.40 22.20
C MET A 24 9.56 5.90 20.76
N ARG A 25 10.81 5.91 20.29
CA ARG A 25 11.14 6.37 18.93
C ARG A 25 10.71 5.33 17.91
N VAL A 26 10.10 5.81 16.84
CA VAL A 26 9.87 5.01 15.63
C VAL A 26 11.20 4.87 14.89
N SER A 27 11.56 3.66 14.48
CA SER A 27 12.80 3.39 13.73
C SER A 27 12.73 3.96 12.32
N ASN A 28 13.90 4.18 11.69
CA ASN A 28 13.95 4.67 10.32
C ASN A 28 13.28 3.73 9.31
N ASP A 29 13.34 2.42 9.56
CA ASP A 29 12.69 1.41 8.72
C ASP A 29 11.16 1.51 8.81
N GLU A 30 10.62 1.73 10.01
CA GLU A 30 9.20 1.99 10.22
C GLU A 30 8.76 3.32 9.60
N ILE A 31 9.60 4.36 9.64
CA ILE A 31 9.33 5.63 8.92
C ILE A 31 9.30 5.41 7.40
N HIS A 32 10.19 4.59 6.86
CA HIS A 32 10.18 4.23 5.46
C HIS A 32 8.91 3.45 5.09
N LEU A 33 8.46 2.55 5.96
CA LEU A 33 7.17 1.86 5.82
C LEU A 33 6.00 2.86 5.84
N LEU A 34 5.98 3.81 6.77
CA LEU A 34 4.94 4.84 6.85
C LEU A 34 4.88 5.72 5.60
N LYS A 35 6.03 6.14 5.06
CA LYS A 35 6.10 6.85 3.75
C LYS A 35 5.47 6.04 2.63
N THR A 36 5.69 4.73 2.67
CA THR A 36 5.17 3.84 1.66
C THR A 36 3.66 3.63 1.80
N ILE A 37 3.17 3.50 3.03
CA ILE A 37 1.73 3.45 3.32
C ILE A 37 1.06 4.72 2.84
N ILE A 38 1.62 5.90 3.13
CA ILE A 38 1.12 7.18 2.62
C ILE A 38 0.99 7.12 1.08
N ASN A 39 2.05 6.73 0.37
CA ASN A 39 2.04 6.64 -1.10
C ASN A 39 0.98 5.68 -1.66
N VAL A 40 0.61 4.64 -0.90
CA VAL A 40 -0.46 3.70 -1.27
C VAL A 40 -1.84 4.27 -0.98
N LEU A 41 -1.98 5.07 0.09
CA LEU A 41 -3.23 5.68 0.52
C LEU A 41 -3.59 6.97 -0.24
N THR A 42 -2.61 7.77 -0.67
CA THR A 42 -2.86 9.04 -1.40
C THR A 42 -3.83 8.90 -2.59
N PRO A 43 -3.72 7.87 -3.44
CA PRO A 43 -4.68 7.67 -4.54
C PRO A 43 -6.13 7.44 -4.07
N PHE A 44 -6.33 6.85 -2.89
CA PHE A 44 -7.67 6.66 -2.31
C PHE A 44 -8.22 7.97 -1.77
N ASP A 45 -7.39 8.79 -1.12
CA ASP A 45 -7.80 10.12 -0.64
C ASP A 45 -8.22 11.03 -1.81
N LEU A 46 -7.45 11.04 -2.90
CA LEU A 46 -7.78 11.81 -4.10
C LEU A 46 -9.11 11.38 -4.72
N VAL A 47 -9.33 10.07 -4.89
CA VAL A 47 -10.60 9.56 -5.42
C VAL A 47 -11.76 9.88 -4.48
N THR A 48 -11.58 9.72 -3.18
CA THR A 48 -12.62 10.02 -2.20
C THR A 48 -12.98 11.51 -2.22
N LEU A 49 -11.98 12.38 -2.30
CA LEU A 49 -12.17 13.83 -2.42
C LEU A 49 -12.94 14.18 -3.70
N GLU A 50 -12.50 13.70 -4.86
CA GLU A 50 -13.20 13.96 -6.11
C GLU A 50 -14.64 13.44 -6.12
N MET A 51 -14.89 12.29 -5.49
CA MET A 51 -16.22 11.71 -5.35
C MET A 51 -17.10 12.50 -4.38
N SER A 52 -16.51 13.09 -3.34
CA SER A 52 -17.22 13.93 -2.37
C SER A 52 -17.65 15.29 -2.91
N ILE A 53 -16.92 15.82 -3.91
CA ILE A 53 -17.25 17.09 -4.58
C ILE A 53 -18.47 16.91 -5.52
N GLU A 54 -18.65 15.71 -6.06
CA GLU A 54 -19.76 15.40 -6.95
C GLU A 54 -21.04 15.12 -6.13
N LYS A 55 -22.05 15.99 -6.24
CA LYS A 55 -23.31 15.88 -5.47
C LYS A 55 -24.12 14.61 -5.78
N HIS A 56 -24.00 14.09 -7.01
CA HIS A 56 -24.64 12.86 -7.47
C HIS A 56 -23.68 12.06 -8.36
N PRO A 57 -22.74 11.30 -7.78
CA PRO A 57 -21.81 10.52 -8.56
C PRO A 57 -22.55 9.36 -9.25
N SER A 58 -22.34 9.21 -10.55
CA SER A 58 -22.91 8.07 -11.28
C SER A 58 -22.16 6.78 -10.92
N LEU A 59 -22.88 5.64 -10.90
CA LEU A 59 -22.28 4.33 -10.63
C LEU A 59 -21.14 4.00 -11.61
N SER A 60 -21.28 4.39 -12.88
CA SER A 60 -20.26 4.23 -13.92
C SER A 60 -18.96 4.96 -13.58
N LYS A 61 -19.03 6.22 -13.14
CA LYS A 61 -17.87 7.01 -12.71
C LYS A 61 -17.23 6.42 -11.46
N THR A 62 -18.05 6.00 -10.49
CA THR A 62 -17.60 5.36 -9.26
C THR A 62 -16.79 4.09 -9.55
N LEU A 63 -17.35 3.18 -10.37
CA LEU A 63 -16.70 1.93 -10.74
C LEU A 63 -15.38 2.15 -11.50
N SER A 64 -15.34 3.16 -12.37
CA SER A 64 -14.14 3.50 -13.12
C SER A 64 -13.02 3.98 -12.20
N LYS A 65 -13.33 4.83 -11.22
CA LYS A 65 -12.36 5.33 -10.23
C LYS A 65 -11.88 4.23 -9.29
N VAL A 66 -12.77 3.36 -8.81
CA VAL A 66 -12.39 2.20 -7.98
C VAL A 66 -11.42 1.29 -8.73
N ARG A 67 -11.67 1.00 -10.01
CA ARG A 67 -10.75 0.19 -10.84
C ARG A 67 -9.38 0.85 -11.01
N GLN A 68 -9.34 2.17 -11.18
CA GLN A 68 -8.10 2.93 -11.34
C GLN A 68 -7.21 2.86 -10.08
N VAL A 69 -7.81 2.99 -8.90
CA VAL A 69 -7.07 2.89 -7.62
C VAL A 69 -6.64 1.45 -7.35
N ASN A 70 -7.51 0.47 -7.58
CA ASN A 70 -7.21 -0.94 -7.31
C ASN A 70 -6.03 -1.47 -8.14
N GLY A 71 -5.93 -1.07 -9.42
CA GLY A 71 -4.86 -1.53 -10.31
C GLY A 71 -3.47 -1.02 -9.95
N ASN A 72 -3.37 0.19 -9.38
CA ASN A 72 -2.09 0.85 -9.10
C ASN A 72 -1.65 0.68 -7.65
N SER A 73 -2.59 0.72 -6.70
CA SER A 73 -2.31 0.59 -5.28
C SER A 73 -1.98 -0.84 -4.87
N ILE A 74 -2.64 -1.86 -5.45
CA ILE A 74 -2.33 -3.28 -5.17
C ILE A 74 -0.92 -3.64 -5.66
N LYS A 75 -0.52 -3.17 -6.86
CA LYS A 75 0.82 -3.45 -7.40
C LYS A 75 1.92 -2.85 -6.53
N ARG A 76 1.68 -1.64 -5.99
CA ARG A 76 2.62 -0.97 -5.08
C ARG A 76 2.67 -1.65 -3.72
N ALA A 77 1.52 -2.03 -3.13
CA ALA A 77 1.47 -2.77 -1.88
C ALA A 77 2.15 -4.15 -1.98
N ALA A 78 1.97 -4.87 -3.09
CA ALA A 78 2.61 -6.16 -3.32
C ALA A 78 4.14 -6.07 -3.39
N LEU A 79 4.68 -5.00 -4.00
CA LEU A 79 6.11 -4.71 -4.04
C LEU A 79 6.70 -4.43 -2.64
N VAL A 80 5.89 -3.91 -1.73
CA VAL A 80 6.29 -3.58 -0.35
C VAL A 80 6.35 -4.84 0.49
N THR A 81 5.34 -5.70 0.40
CA THR A 81 5.35 -7.02 1.06
C THR A 81 6.50 -7.89 0.58
N GLN A 82 6.90 -7.79 -0.70
CA GLN A 82 8.05 -8.54 -1.24
C GLN A 82 9.39 -8.07 -0.68
N ARG A 83 9.56 -6.78 -0.33
CA ARG A 83 10.80 -6.27 0.26
C ARG A 83 10.93 -6.59 1.76
N SER A 84 9.83 -6.77 2.46
CA SER A 84 9.81 -7.15 3.89
C SER A 84 10.06 -8.64 4.14
N LEU A 85 10.03 -9.49 3.10
CA LEU A 85 10.24 -10.94 3.18
C LEU A 85 11.62 -11.33 2.61
N SER A 86 12.71 -10.79 3.16
CA SER A 86 14.08 -11.25 2.86
C SER A 86 14.56 -12.38 3.78
N GLY A 87 13.66 -13.03 4.52
CA GLY A 87 13.92 -14.25 5.27
C GLY A 87 12.95 -15.36 4.89
N GLY A 88 13.38 -16.31 4.06
CA GLY A 88 12.77 -17.65 3.92
C GLY A 88 11.52 -17.82 3.03
N ASP A 89 10.61 -16.85 2.93
CA ASP A 89 9.27 -17.10 2.37
C ASP A 89 9.07 -16.80 0.86
N ALA A 90 10.08 -16.23 0.20
CA ALA A 90 9.98 -15.83 -1.21
C ALA A 90 9.74 -17.01 -2.18
N GLU A 91 10.26 -18.20 -1.88
CA GLU A 91 10.08 -19.39 -2.73
C GLU A 91 8.63 -19.92 -2.74
N LYS A 92 7.94 -19.80 -1.60
CA LYS A 92 6.57 -20.34 -1.43
C LYS A 92 5.55 -19.50 -2.20
N ILE A 93 5.78 -18.19 -2.25
CA ILE A 93 4.98 -17.25 -3.02
C ILE A 93 5.21 -17.44 -4.54
N HIS A 94 6.45 -17.64 -4.99
CA HIS A 94 6.72 -17.87 -6.41
C HIS A 94 6.09 -19.16 -6.94
N ARG A 95 6.12 -20.25 -6.16
CA ARG A 95 5.40 -21.50 -6.47
C ARG A 95 3.88 -21.31 -6.53
N SER A 96 3.32 -20.53 -5.61
CA SER A 96 1.87 -20.28 -5.55
C SER A 96 1.37 -19.40 -6.71
N ILE A 97 2.17 -18.45 -7.19
CA ILE A 97 1.86 -17.63 -8.37
C ILE A 97 1.92 -18.48 -9.65
N LYS A 98 2.95 -19.33 -9.81
CA LYS A 98 3.07 -20.24 -10.96
C LYS A 98 1.93 -21.25 -11.06
N GLN A 99 1.41 -21.71 -9.93
CA GLN A 99 0.24 -22.61 -9.88
C GLN A 99 -1.05 -21.91 -10.30
N ARG A 100 -1.24 -20.63 -9.92
CA ARG A 100 -2.38 -19.82 -10.35
C ARG A 100 -2.37 -19.53 -11.86
N ASP A 101 -1.20 -19.24 -12.43
CA ASP A 101 -1.11 -18.98 -13.88
C ASP A 101 -1.31 -20.26 -14.72
N SER A 102 -0.91 -21.44 -14.19
CA SER A 102 -1.21 -22.74 -14.79
C SER A 102 -2.71 -23.06 -14.77
N LEU A 103 -3.42 -22.73 -13.68
CA LEU A 103 -4.87 -22.91 -13.58
C LEU A 103 -5.64 -21.93 -14.48
N ARG A 104 -5.14 -20.70 -14.65
CA ARG A 104 -5.71 -19.71 -15.56
C ARG A 104 -5.58 -20.12 -17.03
N CYS A 105 -4.47 -20.74 -17.44
CA CYS A 105 -4.32 -21.26 -18.80
C CYS A 105 -5.20 -22.50 -19.08
N LYS A 106 -5.52 -23.31 -18.07
CA LYS A 106 -6.41 -24.48 -18.23
C LYS A 106 -7.88 -24.08 -18.39
N PHE A 107 -8.32 -23.01 -17.72
CA PHE A 107 -9.69 -22.51 -17.84
C PHE A 107 -9.99 -21.85 -19.20
N SER A 108 -8.99 -21.30 -19.90
CA SER A 108 -9.16 -20.75 -21.26
C SER A 108 -9.16 -21.79 -22.38
N ARG A 109 -8.90 -23.08 -22.08
CA ARG A 109 -8.93 -24.18 -23.08
C ARG A 109 -10.16 -25.08 -22.98
N SER A 110 -11.05 -24.86 -22.00
CA SER A 110 -12.25 -25.69 -21.80
C SER A 110 -13.55 -25.03 -22.30
N THR A 111 -13.43 -23.93 -23.04
CA THR A 111 -14.54 -23.24 -23.70
C THR A 111 -14.23 -23.05 -25.18
N ILE A 112 -14.12 -24.18 -25.88
CA ILE A 112 -14.38 -24.32 -27.33
C ILE A 112 -15.17 -25.60 -27.48
#